data_AF-A0A173WAX5-F1
#
_entry.id   AF-A0A173WAX5-F1
#
_cell.length_a   1.000
_cell.length_b   1.000
_cell.length_c   1.000
_cell.angle_alpha   90.00
_cell.angle_beta   90.00
_cell.angle_gamma   90.00
#
_symmetry.space_group_name_H-M   'P 1'
#
loop_
_entity.id
_entity.type
_entity.pdbx_description
1 polymer ?
#
loop_
_entity_poly.entity_id
_entity_poly.type
_entity_poly.pdbx_seq_one_letter_code
_entity_poly.pdbx_strand_id
1 'polypeptide(L)'
;MKKNLSRMGLPIGFLVLILLLLIPTPPELSTAGHRMLAILVFSVIIWMTEAVAYPVSAGIIMSLMAFLLGTAPNMVNPSKMLGTSGALKMALGGFSSTALALVGAALLIAAAMMKTGLDKRIALFVLSKIGAKTHHVLAGVICVGFVLSFFVPSTTARVSCMVPIVMGIIAVFGVPRKSKFAAIMLIAVAQADSIWNVGIKTAAAQNMVALGFIEKQLGTTISWLDWFIAAAPFAIIMSVILYFVLLKLMPPEMDEVPGGKEKIAQELAALGPMKADEKKLMFISVVLLFFWATEKIVHPFDTSSTTIVAVTLMMMPGIGIMTWKEVQERINWGTLLLFGVGISLGSAILSTKAGEWIAHVIVEYFGLYDATATFIIAILALFLILIHLGFASATALSSAMIPICISVLQGASENMTLNVVGMVMILQYTICFGFILPVNAPQNMIAYSTDTFEVKDFIKTGIPLTIFAYLTILLLTNTYWKWLGLVL
;
A
#
# COMPACT_ATOMS: atom_id res chain seq x y z
N MET A 1 1.71 22.58 15.54
CA MET A 1 0.58 21.62 15.74
C MET A 1 1.01 20.15 15.70
N LYS A 2 1.66 19.62 14.65
CA LYS A 2 1.99 18.17 14.53
C LYS A 2 2.85 17.61 15.69
N LYS A 3 3.83 18.39 16.18
CA LYS A 3 4.67 18.02 17.34
C LYS A 3 3.89 17.88 18.65
N ASN A 4 2.75 18.57 18.80
CA ASN A 4 1.89 18.45 19.98
C ASN A 4 0.90 17.28 19.84
N LEU A 5 0.33 17.06 18.65
CA LEU A 5 -0.53 15.90 18.39
C LEU A 5 0.21 14.57 18.56
N SER A 6 1.42 14.46 18.04
CA SER A 6 2.27 13.25 18.20
C SER A 6 2.61 13.01 19.68
N ARG A 7 2.91 14.08 20.45
CA ARG A 7 3.18 13.96 21.89
C ARG A 7 1.96 13.56 22.72
N MET A 8 0.76 14.01 22.33
CA MET A 8 -0.48 13.70 23.03
C MET A 8 -1.13 12.39 22.58
N GLY A 9 -0.78 11.88 21.40
CA GLY A 9 -1.41 10.70 20.82
C GLY A 9 -1.24 9.44 21.67
N LEU A 10 -0.09 9.24 22.31
CA LEU A 10 0.14 8.07 23.17
C LEU A 10 -0.67 8.15 24.48
N PRO A 11 -0.65 9.27 25.24
CA PRO A 11 -1.55 9.46 26.38
C PRO A 11 -3.03 9.32 26.01
N ILE A 12 -3.47 9.93 24.90
CA ILE A 12 -4.86 9.85 24.44
C ILE A 12 -5.21 8.41 24.07
N GLY A 13 -4.34 7.70 23.36
CA GLY A 13 -4.52 6.30 23.02
C GLY A 13 -4.76 5.44 24.26
N PHE A 14 -3.88 5.53 25.26
CA PHE A 14 -4.05 4.80 26.52
C PHE A 14 -5.29 5.21 27.30
N LEU A 15 -5.63 6.50 27.33
CA LEU A 15 -6.84 6.98 27.97
C LEU A 15 -8.08 6.35 27.32
N VAL A 16 -8.18 6.40 25.99
CA VAL A 16 -9.29 5.80 25.24
C VAL A 16 -9.33 4.29 25.43
N LEU A 17 -8.18 3.61 25.40
CA LEU A 17 -8.10 2.18 25.68
C LEU A 17 -8.68 1.85 27.06
N ILE A 18 -8.28 2.56 28.12
CA ILE A 18 -8.78 2.36 29.48
C ILE A 18 -10.28 2.63 29.55
N LEU A 19 -10.74 3.74 28.96
CA LEU A 19 -12.16 4.09 28.95
C LEU A 19 -13.00 3.00 28.27
N LEU A 20 -12.56 2.47 27.12
CA LEU A 20 -13.25 1.37 26.45
C LEU A 20 -13.25 0.09 27.30
N LEU A 21 -12.13 -0.25 27.95
CA LEU A 21 -12.06 -1.42 28.84
C LEU A 21 -12.99 -1.31 30.06
N LEU A 22 -13.35 -0.10 30.48
CA LEU A 22 -14.29 0.15 31.58
C LEU A 22 -15.76 0.07 31.15
N ILE A 23 -16.06 0.15 29.85
CA ILE A 23 -17.43 -0.01 29.34
C ILE A 23 -17.85 -1.48 29.56
N PRO A 24 -19.08 -1.75 30.04
CA PRO A 24 -19.57 -3.11 30.16
C PRO A 24 -19.53 -3.83 28.80
N THR A 25 -19.05 -5.07 28.80
CA THR A 25 -18.98 -5.86 27.56
C THR A 25 -20.40 -6.13 27.06
N PRO A 26 -20.74 -5.78 25.80
CA PRO A 26 -22.06 -6.08 25.23
C PRO A 26 -22.36 -7.59 25.31
N PRO A 27 -23.61 -8.01 25.56
CA PRO A 27 -23.94 -9.44 25.75
C PRO A 27 -23.55 -10.34 24.57
N GLU A 28 -23.63 -9.81 23.34
CA GLU A 28 -23.32 -10.54 22.10
C GLU A 28 -21.82 -10.55 21.78
N LEU A 29 -21.01 -9.75 22.48
CA LEU A 29 -19.58 -9.61 22.25
C LEU A 29 -18.79 -10.40 23.30
N SER A 30 -17.85 -11.22 22.86
CA SER A 30 -16.95 -11.90 23.79
C SER A 30 -16.05 -10.90 24.53
N THR A 31 -15.65 -11.21 25.76
CA THR A 31 -14.70 -10.35 26.52
C THR A 31 -13.38 -10.16 25.77
N ALA A 32 -12.87 -11.22 25.13
CA ALA A 32 -11.67 -11.12 24.30
C ALA A 32 -11.91 -10.19 23.10
N GLY A 33 -13.09 -10.27 22.49
CA GLY A 33 -13.50 -9.43 21.37
C GLY A 33 -13.60 -7.96 21.75
N HIS A 34 -14.24 -7.66 22.87
CA HIS A 34 -14.30 -6.30 23.39
C HIS A 34 -12.91 -5.70 23.65
N ARG A 35 -12.01 -6.45 24.28
CA ARG A 35 -10.62 -6.01 24.48
C ARG A 35 -9.88 -5.84 23.16
N MET A 36 -10.15 -6.69 22.17
CA MET A 36 -9.58 -6.60 20.83
C MET A 36 -10.03 -5.32 20.12
N LEU A 37 -11.30 -4.93 20.24
CA LEU A 37 -11.80 -3.65 19.73
C LEU A 37 -11.12 -2.46 20.40
N ALA A 38 -10.94 -2.53 21.72
CA ALA A 38 -10.23 -1.48 22.45
C ALA A 38 -8.76 -1.34 21.97
N ILE A 39 -8.07 -2.45 21.73
CA ILE A 39 -6.72 -2.47 21.14
C ILE A 39 -6.73 -1.92 19.71
N LEU A 40 -7.74 -2.25 18.90
CA LEU A 40 -7.87 -1.73 17.54
C LEU A 40 -8.04 -0.21 17.54
N VAL A 41 -8.93 0.33 18.36
CA VAL A 41 -9.13 1.79 18.50
C VAL A 41 -7.85 2.47 18.98
N PHE A 42 -7.17 1.88 19.97
CA PHE A 42 -5.83 2.33 20.39
C PHE A 42 -4.86 2.38 19.19
N SER A 43 -4.79 1.29 18.42
CA SER A 43 -3.88 1.18 17.27
C SER A 43 -4.16 2.26 16.22
N VAL A 44 -5.43 2.49 15.90
CA VAL A 44 -5.88 3.56 14.99
C VAL A 44 -5.44 4.93 15.49
N ILE A 45 -5.63 5.24 16.79
CA ILE A 45 -5.19 6.52 17.37
C ILE A 45 -3.67 6.69 17.24
N ILE A 46 -2.89 5.67 17.59
CA ILE A 46 -1.43 5.72 17.51
C ILE A 46 -0.94 5.90 16.07
N TRP A 47 -1.54 5.20 15.11
CA TRP A 47 -1.16 5.30 13.70
C TRP A 47 -1.60 6.62 13.04
N MET A 48 -2.76 7.16 13.41
CA MET A 48 -3.20 8.46 12.92
C MET A 48 -2.38 9.62 13.50
N THR A 49 -2.03 9.54 14.77
CA THR A 49 -1.29 10.62 15.46
C THR A 49 0.23 10.55 15.24
N GLU A 50 0.74 9.42 14.72
CA GLU A 50 2.17 9.11 14.65
C GLU A 50 2.86 9.33 16.00
N ALA A 51 2.21 8.89 17.09
CA ALA A 51 2.68 9.17 18.45
C ALA A 51 4.02 8.50 18.77
N VAL A 52 4.26 7.34 18.17
CA VAL A 52 5.51 6.59 18.22
C VAL A 52 5.85 6.06 16.82
N ALA A 53 7.10 5.68 16.61
CA ALA A 53 7.49 5.02 15.37
C ALA A 53 6.67 3.73 15.16
N TYR A 54 6.29 3.44 13.90
CA TYR A 54 5.50 2.25 13.56
C TYR A 54 6.01 0.93 14.18
N PRO A 55 7.32 0.64 14.23
CA PRO A 55 7.82 -0.61 14.82
C PRO A 55 7.61 -0.65 16.35
N VAL A 56 7.73 0.51 17.00
CA VAL A 56 7.45 0.65 18.43
C VAL A 56 5.95 0.45 18.68
N SER A 57 5.08 1.03 17.85
CA SER A 57 3.64 0.79 17.94
C SER A 57 3.29 -0.70 17.79
N ALA A 58 3.95 -1.41 16.88
CA ALA A 58 3.77 -2.86 16.69
C ALA A 58 4.14 -3.65 17.96
N GLY A 59 5.26 -3.29 18.61
CA GLY A 59 5.65 -3.88 19.89
C GLY A 59 4.64 -3.61 21.01
N ILE A 60 4.10 -2.38 21.10
CA ILE A 60 3.06 -2.03 22.08
C ILE A 60 1.79 -2.83 21.81
N ILE A 61 1.31 -2.88 20.57
CA ILE A 61 0.10 -3.62 20.19
C ILE A 61 0.24 -5.10 20.50
N MET A 62 1.38 -5.72 20.14
CA MET A 62 1.67 -7.11 20.46
C MET A 62 1.66 -7.37 21.97
N SER A 63 2.20 -6.44 22.77
CA SER A 63 2.17 -6.51 24.23
C SER A 63 0.74 -6.39 24.77
N LEU A 64 -0.04 -5.41 24.28
CA LEU A 64 -1.43 -5.23 24.66
C LEU A 64 -2.26 -6.48 24.33
N MET A 65 -2.07 -7.08 23.15
CA MET A 65 -2.73 -8.34 22.78
C MET A 65 -2.36 -9.45 23.76
N ALA A 66 -1.06 -9.65 24.04
CA ALA A 66 -0.60 -10.71 24.93
C ALA A 66 -1.19 -10.61 26.35
N PHE A 67 -1.24 -9.41 26.93
CA PHE A 67 -1.70 -9.22 28.31
C PHE A 67 -3.22 -9.05 28.42
N LEU A 68 -3.84 -8.25 27.57
CA LEU A 68 -5.29 -8.00 27.64
C LEU A 68 -6.10 -9.20 27.16
N LEU A 69 -5.68 -9.87 26.08
CA LEU A 69 -6.38 -11.11 25.65
C LEU A 69 -6.00 -12.29 26.55
N GLY A 70 -4.76 -12.33 27.05
CA GLY A 70 -4.31 -13.42 27.93
C GLY A 70 -5.10 -13.53 29.23
N THR A 71 -5.65 -12.41 29.70
CA THR A 71 -6.52 -12.34 30.88
C THR A 71 -8.01 -12.41 30.52
N ALA A 72 -8.38 -12.73 29.28
CA ALA A 72 -9.77 -12.94 28.89
C ALA A 72 -10.12 -14.44 28.98
N PRO A 73 -11.40 -14.79 29.22
CA PRO A 73 -11.88 -16.16 29.05
C PRO A 73 -11.52 -16.70 27.66
N ASN A 74 -11.14 -17.98 27.60
CA ASN A 74 -10.82 -18.63 26.35
C ASN A 74 -12.09 -18.82 25.51
N MET A 75 -11.99 -18.53 24.20
CA MET A 75 -13.11 -18.56 23.27
C MET A 75 -13.75 -19.95 23.10
N VAL A 76 -12.97 -21.02 23.27
CA VAL A 76 -13.41 -22.42 23.13
C VAL A 76 -13.80 -23.02 24.48
N ASN A 77 -13.07 -22.67 25.55
CA ASN A 77 -13.37 -23.12 26.90
C ASN A 77 -13.45 -21.94 27.87
N PRO A 78 -14.62 -21.29 28.00
CA PRO A 78 -14.78 -20.08 28.82
C PRO A 78 -14.47 -20.25 30.31
N SER A 79 -14.39 -21.50 30.81
CA SER A 79 -14.00 -21.80 32.20
C SER A 79 -12.50 -21.57 32.47
N LYS A 80 -11.68 -21.41 31.43
CA LYS A 80 -10.25 -21.15 31.52
C LYS A 80 -9.91 -19.80 30.91
N MET A 81 -8.89 -19.14 31.44
CA MET A 81 -8.28 -17.98 30.78
C MET A 81 -7.50 -18.42 29.54
N LEU A 82 -7.41 -17.55 28.53
CA LEU A 82 -6.59 -17.79 27.35
C LEU A 82 -5.10 -17.95 27.70
N GLY A 83 -4.65 -17.22 28.72
CA GLY A 83 -3.25 -17.16 29.16
C GLY A 83 -2.39 -16.30 28.22
N THR A 84 -1.35 -15.67 28.78
CA THR A 84 -0.47 -14.78 28.01
C THR A 84 0.26 -15.52 26.88
N SER A 85 0.60 -16.80 27.06
CA SER A 85 1.20 -17.62 26.01
C SER A 85 0.24 -17.85 24.82
N GLY A 86 -1.04 -18.14 25.10
CA GLY A 86 -2.05 -18.30 24.05
C GLY A 86 -2.31 -17.01 23.30
N ALA A 87 -2.44 -15.90 24.03
CA ALA A 87 -2.60 -14.57 23.46
C ALA A 87 -1.39 -14.10 22.65
N LEU A 88 -0.16 -14.40 23.11
CA LEU A 88 1.06 -14.08 22.37
C LEU A 88 1.14 -14.88 21.06
N LYS A 89 0.71 -16.15 21.04
CA LYS A 89 0.59 -16.91 19.79
C LYS A 89 -0.38 -16.25 18.81
N MET A 90 -1.49 -15.69 19.29
CA MET A 90 -2.39 -14.90 18.45
C MET A 90 -1.70 -13.64 17.91
N ALA A 91 -0.97 -12.92 18.77
CA ALA A 91 -0.24 -11.71 18.39
C ALA A 91 0.95 -11.94 17.44
N LEU A 92 1.44 -13.19 17.35
CA LEU A 92 2.50 -13.61 16.43
C LEU A 92 1.95 -14.34 15.18
N GLY A 93 0.65 -14.62 15.10
CA GLY A 93 0.08 -15.47 14.05
C GLY A 93 0.35 -14.98 12.63
N GLY A 94 0.36 -13.66 12.43
CA GLY A 94 0.65 -13.00 11.16
C GLY A 94 2.08 -13.16 10.66
N PHE A 95 3.04 -13.48 11.54
CA PHE A 95 4.44 -13.69 11.16
C PHE A 95 4.68 -14.95 10.33
N SER A 96 3.71 -15.85 10.28
CA SER A 96 3.73 -17.08 9.49
C SER A 96 2.93 -16.99 8.18
N SER A 97 2.50 -15.79 7.76
CA SER A 97 1.72 -15.61 6.53
C SER A 97 2.60 -15.57 5.28
N THR A 98 2.08 -16.09 4.16
CA THR A 98 2.75 -16.02 2.85
C THR A 98 2.87 -14.56 2.39
N ALA A 99 1.90 -13.72 2.77
CA ALA A 99 1.92 -12.28 2.57
C ALA A 99 3.12 -11.59 3.23
N LEU A 100 3.41 -11.88 4.51
CA LEU A 100 4.58 -11.29 5.16
C LEU A 100 5.89 -11.73 4.49
N ALA A 101 5.98 -13.00 4.08
CA ALA A 101 7.14 -13.49 3.37
C ALA A 101 7.36 -12.74 2.04
N LEU A 102 6.28 -12.44 1.31
CA LEU A 102 6.32 -11.65 0.09
C LEU A 102 6.78 -10.21 0.34
N VAL A 103 6.35 -9.59 1.45
CA VAL A 103 6.80 -8.24 1.86
C VAL A 103 8.31 -8.25 2.13
N GLY A 104 8.79 -9.25 2.88
CA GLY A 104 10.21 -9.44 3.13
C GLY A 104 10.98 -9.52 1.83
N ALA A 105 10.60 -10.45 0.96
CA ALA A 105 11.29 -10.65 -0.31
C ALA A 105 11.22 -9.40 -1.22
N ALA A 106 10.11 -8.67 -1.25
CA ALA A 106 10.00 -7.40 -1.95
C ALA A 106 10.99 -6.34 -1.43
N LEU A 107 11.16 -6.21 -0.11
CA LEU A 107 12.14 -5.30 0.47
C LEU A 107 13.58 -5.67 0.07
N LEU A 108 13.89 -6.97 -0.03
CA LEU A 108 15.19 -7.44 -0.53
C LEU A 108 15.38 -7.09 -2.02
N ILE A 109 14.37 -7.30 -2.87
CA ILE A 109 14.45 -6.91 -4.30
C ILE A 109 14.67 -5.41 -4.44
N ALA A 110 13.96 -4.59 -3.65
CA ALA A 110 14.14 -3.15 -3.63
C ALA A 110 15.58 -2.76 -3.21
N ALA A 111 16.17 -3.44 -2.22
CA ALA A 111 17.57 -3.24 -1.84
C ALA A 111 18.54 -3.58 -2.99
N ALA A 112 18.27 -4.65 -3.74
CA ALA A 112 19.05 -5.02 -4.94
C ALA A 112 18.99 -3.94 -6.02
N MET A 113 17.80 -3.41 -6.28
CA MET A 113 17.58 -2.34 -7.25
C MET A 113 18.38 -1.10 -6.88
N MET A 114 18.26 -0.66 -5.62
CA MET A 114 18.99 0.51 -5.09
C MET A 114 20.52 0.31 -5.10
N LYS A 115 21.00 -0.92 -4.85
CA LYS A 115 22.44 -1.23 -4.88
C LYS A 115 22.99 -1.14 -6.31
N THR A 116 22.28 -1.74 -7.26
CA THR A 116 22.77 -1.88 -8.64
C THR A 116 22.56 -0.63 -9.50
N GLY A 117 21.55 0.19 -9.16
CA GLY A 117 21.14 1.33 -9.97
C GLY A 117 20.36 0.93 -11.23
N LEU A 118 19.86 -0.30 -11.29
CA LEU A 118 19.08 -0.81 -12.42
C LEU A 118 17.79 0.00 -12.65
N ASP A 119 17.16 0.41 -11.55
CA ASP A 119 16.02 1.32 -11.54
C ASP A 119 16.32 2.64 -12.26
N LYS A 120 17.46 3.29 -11.96
CA LYS A 120 17.90 4.53 -12.63
C LYS A 120 18.13 4.29 -14.12
N ARG A 121 18.71 3.15 -14.50
CA ARG A 121 18.93 2.81 -15.92
C ARG A 121 17.61 2.63 -16.67
N ILE A 122 16.65 1.89 -16.10
CA ILE A 122 15.32 1.69 -16.70
C ILE A 122 14.61 3.04 -16.85
N ALA A 123 14.61 3.86 -15.80
CA ALA A 123 14.00 5.18 -15.81
C ALA A 123 14.57 6.08 -16.91
N LEU A 124 15.91 6.23 -16.96
CA LEU A 124 16.58 7.04 -17.98
C LEU A 124 16.40 6.48 -19.40
N PHE A 125 16.38 5.15 -19.56
CA PHE A 125 16.11 4.54 -20.85
C PHE A 125 14.71 4.88 -21.36
N VAL A 126 13.69 4.74 -20.52
CA VAL A 126 12.30 5.11 -20.88
C VAL A 126 12.22 6.60 -21.20
N LEU A 127 12.76 7.47 -20.34
CA LEU A 127 12.76 8.92 -20.58
C LEU A 127 13.53 9.33 -21.84
N SER A 128 14.60 8.61 -22.22
CA SER A 128 15.38 8.93 -23.43
C SER A 128 14.59 8.74 -24.72
N LYS A 129 13.51 7.96 -24.68
CA LYS A 129 12.63 7.72 -25.84
C LYS A 129 11.56 8.79 -26.00
N ILE A 130 11.53 9.77 -25.10
CA ILE A 130 10.42 10.73 -25.00
C ILE A 130 10.87 12.07 -25.58
N GLY A 131 9.95 12.73 -26.29
CA GLY A 131 10.24 14.00 -26.94
C GLY A 131 10.51 15.14 -25.96
N ALA A 132 11.06 16.24 -26.47
CA ALA A 132 11.41 17.42 -25.68
C ALA A 132 10.23 18.34 -25.34
N LYS A 133 8.99 17.99 -25.69
CA LYS A 133 7.82 18.81 -25.32
C LYS A 133 7.47 18.56 -23.86
N THR A 134 7.07 19.59 -23.13
CA THR A 134 6.76 19.49 -21.69
C THR A 134 5.71 18.43 -21.39
N HIS A 135 4.67 18.38 -22.21
CA HIS A 135 3.60 17.40 -22.10
C HIS A 135 4.04 15.97 -22.48
N HIS A 136 5.10 15.80 -23.30
CA HIS A 136 5.70 14.49 -23.52
C HIS A 136 6.51 14.06 -22.31
N VAL A 137 7.31 14.96 -21.71
CA VAL A 137 8.09 14.66 -20.50
C VAL A 137 7.19 14.25 -19.34
N LEU A 138 6.04 14.92 -19.16
CA LEU A 138 5.04 14.53 -18.15
C LEU A 138 4.50 13.12 -18.40
N ALA A 139 4.08 12.82 -19.63
CA ALA A 139 3.65 11.46 -20.00
C ALA A 139 4.76 10.44 -19.74
N GLY A 140 6.02 10.85 -19.92
CA GLY A 140 7.19 10.06 -19.61
C GLY A 140 7.39 9.74 -18.16
N VAL A 141 7.26 10.73 -17.28
CA VAL A 141 7.31 10.52 -15.83
C VAL A 141 6.24 9.51 -15.40
N ILE A 142 5.01 9.64 -15.91
CA ILE A 142 3.92 8.70 -15.64
C ILE A 142 4.25 7.29 -16.17
N CYS A 143 4.77 7.20 -17.40
CA CYS A 143 5.16 5.95 -18.04
C CYS A 143 6.32 5.24 -17.30
N VAL A 144 7.28 6.00 -16.76
CA VAL A 144 8.34 5.41 -15.93
C VAL A 144 7.76 4.83 -14.64
N GLY A 145 6.83 5.53 -13.98
CA GLY A 145 6.13 5.01 -12.80
C GLY A 145 5.43 3.67 -13.09
N PHE A 146 4.77 3.58 -14.24
CA PHE A 146 4.21 2.32 -14.76
C PHE A 146 5.28 1.24 -14.92
N VAL A 147 6.34 1.48 -15.70
CA VAL A 147 7.36 0.46 -15.98
C VAL A 147 8.06 0.01 -14.71
N LEU A 148 8.50 0.95 -13.87
CA LEU A 148 9.21 0.63 -12.64
C LEU A 148 8.34 -0.15 -11.66
N SER A 149 7.02 0.00 -11.68
CA SER A 149 6.12 -0.73 -10.77
C SER A 149 6.16 -2.25 -10.95
N PHE A 150 6.57 -2.77 -12.12
CA PHE A 150 6.80 -4.20 -12.33
C PHE A 150 8.10 -4.71 -11.69
N PHE A 151 9.14 -3.87 -11.68
CA PHE A 151 10.49 -4.29 -11.28
C PHE A 151 10.81 -3.94 -9.84
N VAL A 152 10.29 -2.82 -9.33
CA VAL A 152 10.65 -2.25 -8.04
C VAL A 152 9.43 -2.33 -7.11
N PRO A 153 9.37 -3.35 -6.23
CA PRO A 153 8.21 -3.62 -5.37
C PRO A 153 8.16 -2.69 -4.13
N SER A 154 8.66 -1.47 -4.28
CA SER A 154 8.66 -0.43 -3.27
C SER A 154 8.40 0.92 -3.93
N THR A 155 7.22 1.48 -3.67
CA THR A 155 6.82 2.82 -4.15
C THR A 155 7.79 3.89 -3.70
N THR A 156 8.28 3.81 -2.45
CA THR A 156 9.23 4.79 -1.92
C THR A 156 10.56 4.72 -2.66
N ALA A 157 11.04 3.51 -2.99
CA ALA A 157 12.26 3.34 -3.80
C ALA A 157 12.08 3.90 -5.21
N ARG A 158 10.94 3.63 -5.87
CA ARG A 158 10.62 4.18 -7.20
C ARG A 158 10.65 5.70 -7.22
N VAL A 159 9.95 6.33 -6.27
CA VAL A 159 9.92 7.79 -6.15
C VAL A 159 11.29 8.36 -5.77
N SER A 160 12.02 7.73 -4.83
CA SER A 160 13.40 8.14 -4.50
C SER A 160 14.37 8.04 -5.67
N CYS A 161 14.16 7.10 -6.60
CA CYS A 161 14.93 7.00 -7.84
C CYS A 161 14.57 8.12 -8.82
N MET A 162 13.27 8.40 -8.99
CA MET A 162 12.77 9.37 -9.95
C MET A 162 13.02 10.82 -9.56
N VAL A 163 12.92 11.16 -8.27
CA VAL A 163 13.12 12.53 -7.78
C VAL A 163 14.46 13.15 -8.24
N PRO A 164 15.64 12.55 -8.02
CA PRO A 164 16.89 13.15 -8.48
C PRO A 164 17.00 13.25 -10.00
N ILE A 165 16.41 12.32 -10.76
CA ILE A 165 16.38 12.37 -12.24
C ILE A 165 15.57 13.58 -12.68
N VAL A 166 14.35 13.74 -12.16
CA VAL A 166 13.45 14.85 -12.48
C VAL A 166 14.04 16.19 -12.02
N MET A 167 14.67 16.23 -10.83
CA MET A 167 15.38 17.43 -10.36
C MET A 167 16.57 17.79 -11.25
N GLY A 168 17.30 16.80 -11.77
CA GLY A 168 18.38 17.01 -12.73
C GLY A 168 17.88 17.58 -14.05
N ILE A 169 16.70 17.15 -14.52
CA ILE A 169 16.01 17.75 -15.67
C ILE A 169 15.70 19.22 -15.33
N ILE A 170 14.96 19.50 -14.24
CA ILE A 170 14.58 20.84 -13.79
C ILE A 170 15.78 21.80 -13.69
N ALA A 171 16.93 21.32 -13.18
CA ALA A 171 18.13 22.14 -13.05
C ALA A 171 18.71 22.60 -14.39
N VAL A 172 18.66 21.76 -15.44
CA VAL A 172 19.14 22.12 -16.79
C VAL A 172 18.30 23.20 -17.43
N PHE A 173 17.02 23.29 -17.07
CA PHE A 173 16.11 24.33 -17.57
C PHE A 173 16.41 25.72 -17.02
N GLY A 174 17.09 25.80 -15.88
CA GLY A 174 17.21 27.07 -15.15
C GLY A 174 15.85 27.63 -14.69
N VAL A 175 14.77 26.83 -14.71
CA VAL A 175 13.47 27.27 -14.19
C VAL A 175 13.56 27.43 -12.67
N PRO A 176 12.81 28.39 -12.09
CA PRO A 176 12.69 28.48 -10.66
C PRO A 176 12.22 27.15 -10.06
N ARG A 177 12.80 26.79 -8.92
CA ARG A 177 12.45 25.56 -8.19
C ARG A 177 10.95 25.44 -7.90
N LYS A 178 10.28 26.59 -7.68
CA LYS A 178 8.83 26.71 -7.44
C LYS A 178 8.02 27.06 -8.71
N SER A 179 8.52 26.75 -9.90
CA SER A 179 7.76 26.85 -11.15
C SER A 179 6.68 25.77 -11.22
N LYS A 180 5.60 26.00 -11.99
CA LYS A 180 4.56 24.99 -12.23
C LYS A 180 5.13 23.77 -12.95
N PHE A 181 6.10 23.96 -13.85
CA PHE A 181 6.83 22.85 -14.47
C PHE A 181 7.56 21.97 -13.43
N ALA A 182 8.27 22.56 -12.46
CA ALA A 182 8.92 21.77 -11.42
C ALA A 182 7.90 21.07 -10.52
N ALA A 183 6.84 21.79 -10.12
CA ALA A 183 5.77 21.26 -9.30
C ALA A 183 5.04 20.08 -9.97
N ILE A 184 4.58 20.24 -11.22
CA ILE A 184 3.80 19.22 -11.94
C ILE A 184 4.59 17.92 -12.11
N MET A 185 5.91 18.01 -12.38
CA MET A 185 6.74 16.82 -12.58
C MET A 185 6.93 16.03 -11.27
N LEU A 186 7.18 16.72 -10.15
CA LEU A 186 7.36 16.05 -8.85
C LEU A 186 6.03 15.52 -8.29
N ILE A 187 4.93 16.23 -8.50
CA ILE A 187 3.58 15.75 -8.17
C ILE A 187 3.25 14.52 -9.02
N ALA A 188 3.57 14.53 -10.32
CA ALA A 188 3.34 13.40 -11.22
C ALA A 188 4.11 12.15 -10.77
N VAL A 189 5.38 12.28 -10.36
CA VAL A 189 6.14 11.15 -9.79
C VAL A 189 5.38 10.53 -8.62
N ALA A 190 4.95 11.35 -7.64
CA ALA A 190 4.28 10.84 -6.44
C ALA A 190 2.90 10.21 -6.72
N GLN A 191 2.08 10.86 -7.55
CA GLN A 191 0.71 10.41 -7.83
C GLN A 191 0.67 9.24 -8.83
N ALA A 192 1.53 9.22 -9.85
CA ALA A 192 1.59 8.12 -10.81
C ALA A 192 2.03 6.81 -10.14
N ASP A 193 3.05 6.86 -9.28
CA ASP A 193 3.47 5.70 -8.51
C ASP A 193 2.37 5.21 -7.55
N SER A 194 1.58 6.12 -6.97
CA SER A 194 0.43 5.78 -6.12
C SER A 194 -0.73 5.18 -6.92
N ILE A 195 -0.94 5.56 -8.18
CA ILE A 195 -1.90 4.90 -9.09
C ILE A 195 -1.43 3.48 -9.41
N TRP A 196 -0.16 3.29 -9.75
CA TRP A 196 0.37 1.96 -10.09
C TRP A 196 0.58 1.05 -8.88
N ASN A 197 0.54 1.58 -7.66
CA ASN A 197 0.33 0.77 -6.46
C ASN A 197 -0.96 -0.03 -6.52
N VAL A 198 -2.02 0.48 -7.15
CA VAL A 198 -3.25 -0.28 -7.37
C VAL A 198 -3.02 -1.38 -8.40
N GLY A 199 -2.43 -1.02 -9.54
CA GLY A 199 -2.34 -1.89 -10.73
C GLY A 199 -1.56 -3.18 -10.53
N ILE A 200 -0.58 -3.23 -9.62
CA ILE A 200 0.32 -4.38 -9.47
C ILE A 200 0.34 -4.91 -8.04
N LYS A 201 0.15 -6.23 -7.90
CA LYS A 201 0.09 -6.96 -6.63
C LYS A 201 1.27 -6.63 -5.71
N THR A 202 2.48 -6.62 -6.28
CA THR A 202 3.75 -6.46 -5.57
C THR A 202 4.26 -5.02 -5.50
N ALA A 203 3.60 -4.06 -6.15
CA ALA A 203 4.11 -2.70 -6.27
C ALA A 203 4.04 -1.91 -4.95
N ALA A 204 3.18 -2.33 -4.02
CA ALA A 204 2.97 -1.64 -2.77
C ALA A 204 2.71 -2.59 -1.60
N ALA A 205 3.29 -2.26 -0.47
CA ALA A 205 3.29 -3.15 0.69
C ALA A 205 1.87 -3.31 1.27
N GLN A 206 1.03 -2.27 1.27
CA GLN A 206 -0.37 -2.37 1.71
C GLN A 206 -1.20 -3.43 0.95
N ASN A 207 -0.88 -3.72 -0.32
CA ASN A 207 -1.59 -4.77 -1.06
C ASN A 207 -1.31 -6.15 -0.44
N MET A 208 -0.07 -6.38 -0.02
CA MET A 208 0.33 -7.62 0.64
C MET A 208 -0.36 -7.76 2.00
N VAL A 209 -0.57 -6.67 2.74
CA VAL A 209 -1.38 -6.71 3.98
C VAL A 209 -2.78 -7.23 3.69
N ALA A 210 -3.47 -6.63 2.73
CA ALA A 210 -4.83 -7.05 2.37
C ALA A 210 -4.88 -8.50 1.90
N LEU A 211 -3.93 -8.92 1.06
CA LEU A 211 -3.81 -10.31 0.62
C LEU A 211 -3.60 -11.28 1.78
N GLY A 212 -2.81 -10.89 2.78
CA GLY A 212 -2.63 -11.68 4.00
C GLY A 212 -3.91 -11.84 4.80
N PHE A 213 -4.75 -10.80 4.86
CA PHE A 213 -6.08 -10.92 5.46
C PHE A 213 -7.02 -11.78 4.62
N ILE A 214 -7.07 -11.61 3.30
CA ILE A 214 -7.89 -12.43 2.42
C ILE A 214 -7.50 -13.92 2.56
N GLU A 215 -6.21 -14.23 2.59
CA GLU A 215 -5.72 -15.60 2.81
C GLU A 215 -6.13 -16.13 4.20
N LYS A 216 -5.85 -15.37 5.27
CA LYS A 216 -6.10 -15.84 6.64
C LYS A 216 -7.58 -15.90 7.03
N GLN A 217 -8.41 -15.01 6.47
CA GLN A 217 -9.80 -14.84 6.85
C GLN A 217 -10.79 -15.49 5.87
N LEU A 218 -10.44 -15.50 4.59
CA LEU A 218 -11.30 -16.01 3.51
C LEU A 218 -10.72 -17.27 2.84
N GLY A 219 -9.56 -17.76 3.30
CA GLY A 219 -8.95 -19.00 2.82
C GLY A 219 -8.53 -18.97 1.35
N THR A 220 -8.46 -17.78 0.74
CA THR A 220 -8.29 -17.62 -0.71
C THR A 220 -6.97 -16.94 -1.03
N THR A 221 -6.22 -17.49 -1.99
CA THR A 221 -4.99 -16.88 -2.52
C THR A 221 -5.23 -16.30 -3.90
N ILE A 222 -4.99 -15.00 -4.04
CA ILE A 222 -5.12 -14.28 -5.31
C ILE A 222 -3.78 -14.34 -6.03
N SER A 223 -3.75 -14.86 -7.27
CA SER A 223 -2.50 -14.93 -8.03
C SER A 223 -2.04 -13.54 -8.46
N TRP A 224 -0.79 -13.39 -8.90
CA TRP A 224 -0.31 -12.10 -9.41
C TRP A 224 -1.09 -11.66 -10.66
N LEU A 225 -1.39 -12.59 -11.57
CA LEU A 225 -2.12 -12.29 -12.80
C LEU A 225 -3.58 -11.90 -12.52
N ASP A 226 -4.28 -12.59 -11.61
CA ASP A 226 -5.66 -12.26 -11.24
C ASP A 226 -5.77 -10.81 -10.73
N TRP A 227 -4.82 -10.41 -9.88
CA TRP A 227 -4.73 -9.02 -9.40
C TRP A 227 -4.48 -8.06 -10.55
N PHE A 228 -3.52 -8.36 -11.43
CA PHE A 228 -3.15 -7.47 -12.53
C PHE A 228 -4.32 -7.28 -13.50
N ILE A 229 -5.03 -8.35 -13.87
CA ILE A 229 -6.22 -8.27 -14.72
C ILE A 229 -7.29 -7.40 -14.05
N ALA A 230 -7.57 -7.61 -12.77
CA ALA A 230 -8.57 -6.83 -12.05
C ALA A 230 -8.20 -5.34 -11.92
N ALA A 231 -6.92 -5.02 -11.64
CA ALA A 231 -6.49 -3.68 -11.25
C ALA A 231 -5.91 -2.83 -12.40
N ALA A 232 -5.33 -3.44 -13.44
CA ALA A 232 -4.64 -2.70 -14.50
C ALA A 232 -5.57 -1.75 -15.27
N PRO A 233 -6.83 -2.10 -15.63
CA PRO A 233 -7.71 -1.15 -16.30
C PRO A 233 -7.96 0.12 -15.50
N PHE A 234 -8.13 0.00 -14.17
CA PHE A 234 -8.22 1.16 -13.28
C PHE A 234 -6.96 2.02 -13.34
N ALA A 235 -5.77 1.40 -13.20
CA ALA A 235 -4.50 2.13 -13.18
C ALA A 235 -4.21 2.84 -14.52
N ILE A 236 -4.58 2.23 -15.65
CA ILE A 236 -4.43 2.82 -16.99
C ILE A 236 -5.36 4.03 -17.14
N ILE A 237 -6.66 3.88 -16.82
CA ILE A 237 -7.64 4.98 -16.87
C ILE A 237 -7.16 6.14 -15.99
N MET A 238 -6.74 5.83 -14.76
CA MET A 238 -6.27 6.85 -13.82
C MET A 238 -4.96 7.52 -14.26
N SER A 239 -4.07 6.82 -14.95
CA SER A 239 -2.84 7.42 -15.50
C SER A 239 -3.17 8.46 -16.59
N VAL A 240 -4.16 8.16 -17.44
CA VAL A 240 -4.66 9.09 -18.46
C VAL A 240 -5.36 10.29 -17.80
N ILE A 241 -6.19 10.03 -16.79
CA ILE A 241 -6.85 11.11 -16.03
C ILE A 241 -5.81 11.99 -15.33
N LEU A 242 -4.81 11.41 -14.67
CA LEU A 242 -3.72 12.13 -14.01
C LEU A 242 -3.04 13.10 -14.98
N TYR A 243 -2.69 12.61 -16.17
CA TYR A 243 -2.07 13.42 -17.21
C TYR A 243 -2.88 14.68 -17.53
N PHE A 244 -4.18 14.53 -17.80
CA PHE A 244 -5.04 15.66 -18.13
C PHE A 244 -5.35 16.57 -16.92
N VAL A 245 -5.53 15.99 -15.73
CA VAL A 245 -5.76 16.74 -14.49
C VAL A 245 -4.58 17.66 -14.20
N LEU A 246 -3.36 17.13 -14.30
CA LEU A 246 -2.14 17.89 -14.06
C LEU A 246 -1.96 19.03 -15.08
N LEU A 247 -2.11 18.75 -16.39
CA LEU A 247 -1.99 19.77 -17.44
C LEU A 247 -3.07 20.86 -17.33
N LYS A 248 -4.30 20.50 -16.96
CA LYS A 248 -5.41 21.45 -16.87
C LYS A 248 -5.33 22.35 -15.63
N LEU A 249 -4.94 21.79 -14.48
CA LEU A 249 -4.95 22.52 -13.21
C LEU A 249 -3.64 23.27 -12.92
N MET A 250 -2.53 22.79 -13.48
CA MET A 250 -1.20 23.37 -13.34
C MET A 250 -0.52 23.46 -14.71
N PRO A 251 -1.09 24.23 -15.67
CA PRO A 251 -0.52 24.35 -16.99
C PRO A 251 0.93 24.83 -16.91
N PRO A 252 1.89 24.07 -17.45
CA PRO A 252 3.30 24.44 -17.44
C PRO A 252 3.53 25.77 -18.15
N GLU A 253 4.52 26.54 -17.71
CA GLU A 253 4.83 27.86 -18.28
C GLU A 253 5.53 27.80 -19.64
N MET A 254 5.99 26.61 -20.05
CA MET A 254 6.78 26.41 -21.27
C MET A 254 6.28 25.19 -22.04
N ASP A 255 6.24 25.31 -23.37
CA ASP A 255 5.79 24.23 -24.27
C ASP A 255 6.87 23.18 -24.53
N GLU A 256 8.13 23.60 -24.53
CA GLU A 256 9.28 22.75 -24.77
C GLU A 256 10.29 22.80 -23.63
N VAL A 257 11.12 21.77 -23.61
CA VAL A 257 12.11 21.45 -22.60
C VAL A 257 13.49 21.45 -23.32
N PRO A 258 14.02 22.63 -23.75
CA PRO A 258 15.33 22.76 -24.38
C PRO A 258 16.48 22.11 -23.57
N GLY A 259 17.28 21.24 -24.18
CA GLY A 259 18.42 20.61 -23.49
C GLY A 259 18.05 19.42 -22.59
N GLY A 260 16.75 19.13 -22.39
CA GLY A 260 16.32 18.07 -21.49
C GLY A 260 16.61 16.68 -22.04
N LYS A 261 16.44 16.53 -23.36
CA LYS A 261 16.78 15.30 -24.08
C LYS A 261 18.29 15.05 -24.03
N GLU A 262 19.08 16.10 -24.21
CA GLU A 262 20.54 16.08 -24.13
C GLU A 262 20.99 15.70 -22.72
N LYS A 263 20.38 16.27 -21.67
CA LYS A 263 20.70 15.91 -20.28
C LYS A 263 20.35 14.46 -19.96
N ILE A 264 19.18 13.97 -20.37
CA ILE A 264 18.80 12.56 -20.18
C ILE A 264 19.79 11.64 -20.92
N ALA A 265 20.16 11.98 -22.14
CA ALA A 265 21.15 11.23 -22.92
C ALA A 265 22.54 11.25 -22.25
N GLN A 266 22.96 12.38 -21.69
CA GLN A 266 24.20 12.52 -20.93
C GLN A 266 24.17 11.67 -19.64
N GLU A 267 23.10 11.73 -18.85
CA GLU A 267 22.94 10.91 -17.64
C GLU A 267 22.93 9.42 -17.98
N LEU A 268 22.26 9.02 -19.06
CA LEU A 268 22.22 7.63 -19.53
C LEU A 268 23.60 7.17 -20.02
N ALA A 269 24.32 8.01 -20.75
CA ALA A 269 25.70 7.74 -21.18
C ALA A 269 26.66 7.66 -19.99
N ALA A 270 26.48 8.51 -18.97
CA ALA A 270 27.28 8.52 -17.75
C ALA A 270 27.11 7.24 -16.91
N LEU A 271 26.00 6.50 -17.05
CA LEU A 271 25.86 5.17 -16.45
C LEU A 271 26.80 4.12 -17.05
N GLY A 272 27.35 4.38 -18.24
CA GLY A 272 28.21 3.45 -18.96
C GLY A 272 27.50 2.15 -19.37
N PRO A 273 28.25 1.13 -19.83
CA PRO A 273 27.69 -0.18 -20.15
C PRO A 273 27.10 -0.85 -18.91
N MET A 274 26.07 -1.68 -19.11
CA MET A 274 25.40 -2.38 -18.02
C MET A 274 26.36 -3.30 -17.29
N LYS A 275 26.51 -3.09 -15.97
CA LYS A 275 27.39 -3.90 -15.11
C LYS A 275 26.86 -5.33 -14.97
N ALA A 276 27.73 -6.25 -14.56
CA ALA A 276 27.37 -7.66 -14.37
C ALA A 276 26.17 -7.83 -13.41
N ASP A 277 26.20 -7.12 -12.29
CA ASP A 277 25.15 -7.18 -11.27
C ASP A 277 23.81 -6.62 -11.75
N GLU A 278 23.84 -5.58 -12.59
CA GLU A 278 22.64 -5.04 -13.24
C GLU A 278 22.04 -6.08 -14.21
N LYS A 279 22.87 -6.76 -15.00
CA LYS A 279 22.42 -7.81 -15.93
C LYS A 279 21.83 -9.01 -15.18
N LYS A 280 22.49 -9.44 -14.10
CA LYS A 280 22.00 -10.50 -13.21
C LYS A 280 20.65 -10.13 -12.61
N LEU A 281 20.52 -8.92 -12.06
CA LEU A 281 19.25 -8.45 -11.47
C LEU A 281 18.14 -8.40 -12.52
N MET A 282 18.41 -7.81 -13.69
CA MET A 282 17.45 -7.76 -14.79
C MET A 282 16.98 -9.15 -15.20
N PHE A 283 17.91 -10.10 -15.36
CA PHE A 283 17.58 -11.49 -15.69
C PHE A 283 16.69 -12.13 -14.61
N ILE A 284 17.08 -12.04 -13.33
CA ILE A 284 16.28 -12.60 -12.23
C ILE A 284 14.90 -11.95 -12.17
N SER A 285 14.80 -10.62 -12.35
CA SER A 285 13.51 -9.91 -12.35
C SER A 285 12.61 -10.32 -13.51
N VAL A 286 13.14 -10.49 -14.72
CA VAL A 286 12.35 -10.94 -15.88
C VAL A 286 11.86 -12.37 -15.69
N VAL A 287 12.72 -13.27 -15.19
CA VAL A 287 12.33 -14.64 -14.86
C VAL A 287 11.26 -14.65 -13.77
N LEU A 288 11.43 -13.84 -12.72
CA LEU A 288 10.45 -13.73 -11.65
C LEU A 288 9.09 -13.19 -12.14
N LEU A 289 9.09 -12.16 -12.98
CA LEU A 289 7.88 -11.64 -13.63
C LEU A 289 7.19 -12.70 -14.48
N PHE A 290 7.96 -13.54 -15.19
CA PHE A 290 7.41 -14.68 -15.91
C PHE A 290 6.69 -15.64 -14.96
N PHE A 291 7.34 -16.09 -13.88
CA PHE A 291 6.72 -16.97 -12.88
C PHE A 291 5.46 -16.35 -12.23
N TRP A 292 5.47 -15.05 -11.95
CA TRP A 292 4.28 -14.37 -11.43
C TRP A 292 3.14 -14.34 -12.44
N ALA A 293 3.43 -13.98 -13.69
CA ALA A 293 2.43 -13.87 -14.75
C ALA A 293 1.86 -15.23 -15.18
N THR A 294 2.62 -16.32 -15.01
CA THR A 294 2.20 -17.67 -15.39
C THR A 294 1.72 -18.55 -14.23
N GLU A 295 1.62 -17.98 -13.02
CA GLU A 295 1.07 -18.65 -11.84
C GLU A 295 -0.33 -19.22 -12.15
N LYS A 296 -0.59 -20.48 -11.77
CA LYS A 296 -1.82 -21.25 -12.04
C LYS A 296 -2.15 -21.50 -13.53
N ILE A 297 -1.31 -21.03 -14.46
CA ILE A 297 -1.45 -21.30 -15.91
C ILE A 297 -0.42 -22.33 -16.37
N VAL A 298 0.86 -22.05 -16.15
CA VAL A 298 1.98 -22.89 -16.61
C VAL A 298 2.57 -23.71 -15.46
N HIS A 299 2.42 -23.26 -14.21
CA HIS A 299 2.92 -23.94 -13.03
C HIS A 299 2.07 -23.65 -11.77
N PRO A 300 2.15 -24.51 -10.74
CA PRO A 300 1.43 -24.31 -9.47
C PRO A 300 2.19 -23.48 -8.43
N PHE A 301 3.44 -23.06 -8.71
CA PHE A 301 4.26 -22.33 -7.74
C PHE A 301 3.67 -20.95 -7.42
N ASP A 302 3.44 -20.67 -6.13
CA ASP A 302 2.86 -19.41 -5.67
C ASP A 302 3.83 -18.23 -5.75
N THR A 303 3.29 -17.02 -5.79
CA THR A 303 4.05 -15.77 -5.86
C THR A 303 5.13 -15.67 -4.75
N SER A 304 4.81 -16.05 -3.51
CA SER A 304 5.71 -15.85 -2.36
C SER A 304 6.91 -16.79 -2.45
N SER A 305 6.68 -18.07 -2.73
CA SER A 305 7.75 -19.07 -2.86
C SER A 305 8.72 -18.74 -4.00
N THR A 306 8.21 -18.37 -5.18
CA THR A 306 9.07 -17.98 -6.32
C THR A 306 9.90 -16.73 -6.03
N THR A 307 9.32 -15.77 -5.30
CA THR A 307 10.04 -14.55 -4.89
C THR A 307 11.12 -14.85 -3.85
N ILE A 308 10.87 -15.76 -2.90
CA ILE A 308 11.88 -16.20 -1.92
C ILE A 308 13.08 -16.82 -2.65
N VAL A 309 12.83 -17.72 -3.61
CA VAL A 309 13.91 -18.31 -4.42
C VAL A 309 14.71 -17.22 -5.13
N ALA A 310 14.05 -16.25 -5.77
CA ALA A 310 14.72 -15.15 -6.45
C ALA A 310 15.64 -14.35 -5.51
N VAL A 311 15.18 -13.97 -4.31
CA VAL A 311 16.02 -13.21 -3.36
C VAL A 311 17.15 -14.06 -2.78
N THR A 312 16.94 -15.36 -2.57
CA THR A 312 18.01 -16.28 -2.17
C THR A 312 19.10 -16.32 -3.24
N LEU A 313 18.74 -16.46 -4.52
CA LEU A 313 19.69 -16.43 -5.65
C LEU A 313 20.49 -15.12 -5.69
N MET A 314 19.86 -13.98 -5.38
CA MET A 314 20.52 -12.68 -5.30
C MET A 314 21.56 -12.58 -4.16
N MET A 315 21.62 -13.55 -3.24
CA MET A 315 22.54 -13.56 -2.10
C MET A 315 23.51 -14.75 -2.10
N MET A 316 23.37 -15.72 -3.01
CA MET A 316 24.23 -16.90 -3.03
C MET A 316 25.68 -16.58 -3.47
N PRO A 317 26.69 -17.33 -3.02
CA PRO A 317 28.05 -17.22 -3.55
C PRO A 317 28.12 -17.42 -5.07
N GLY A 318 28.99 -16.66 -5.75
CA GLY A 318 29.22 -16.73 -7.20
C GLY A 318 28.14 -16.04 -8.06
N ILE A 319 26.86 -16.32 -7.79
CA ILE A 319 25.73 -15.73 -8.51
C ILE A 319 25.32 -14.37 -7.92
N GLY A 320 25.41 -14.24 -6.60
CA GLY A 320 24.82 -13.16 -5.81
C GLY A 320 25.19 -11.74 -6.26
N ILE A 321 24.26 -10.84 -5.95
CA ILE A 321 24.24 -9.42 -6.27
C ILE A 321 24.55 -8.61 -5.01
N MET A 322 24.18 -9.11 -3.83
CA MET A 322 24.34 -8.42 -2.56
C MET A 322 24.66 -9.37 -1.42
N THR A 323 25.40 -8.86 -0.43
CA THR A 323 25.68 -9.55 0.83
C THR A 323 24.54 -9.33 1.82
N TRP A 324 24.42 -10.22 2.81
CA TRP A 324 23.45 -10.04 3.89
C TRP A 324 23.65 -8.73 4.65
N LYS A 325 24.90 -8.30 4.85
CA LYS A 325 25.21 -7.04 5.53
C LYS A 325 24.64 -5.84 4.76
N GLU A 326 24.82 -5.81 3.44
CA GLU A 326 24.26 -4.76 2.58
C GLU A 326 22.73 -4.76 2.59
N VAL A 327 22.10 -5.95 2.71
CA VAL A 327 20.65 -6.08 2.87
C VAL A 327 20.20 -5.47 4.20
N GLN A 328 20.86 -5.80 5.30
CA GLN A 328 20.51 -5.31 6.63
C GLN A 328 20.55 -3.78 6.73
N GLU A 329 21.51 -3.14 6.07
CA GLU A 329 21.68 -1.68 6.06
C GLU A 329 20.63 -0.94 5.22
N ARG A 330 20.01 -1.61 4.24
CA ARG A 330 19.07 -0.99 3.28
C ARG A 330 17.60 -1.26 3.60
N ILE A 331 17.31 -2.28 4.40
CA ILE A 331 15.94 -2.71 4.70
C ILE A 331 15.37 -2.01 5.93
N ASN A 332 14.14 -1.53 5.80
CA ASN A 332 13.33 -1.11 6.95
C ASN A 332 12.69 -2.33 7.63
N TRP A 333 13.41 -2.96 8.56
CA TRP A 333 12.92 -4.08 9.38
C TRP A 333 11.65 -3.75 10.16
N GLY A 334 11.47 -2.46 10.46
CA GLY A 334 10.28 -1.94 11.09
C GLY A 334 9.00 -2.17 10.31
N THR A 335 9.08 -2.15 8.97
CA THR A 335 7.97 -2.50 8.09
C THR A 335 7.56 -3.96 8.29
N LEU A 336 8.50 -4.90 8.33
CA LEU A 336 8.16 -6.32 8.54
C LEU A 336 7.48 -6.56 9.89
N LEU A 337 7.96 -5.92 10.95
CA LEU A 337 7.35 -6.03 12.28
C LEU A 337 5.91 -5.48 12.29
N LEU A 338 5.69 -4.30 11.68
CA LEU A 338 4.37 -3.69 11.59
C LEU A 338 3.38 -4.59 10.85
N PHE A 339 3.83 -5.23 9.77
CA PHE A 339 2.99 -6.11 8.96
C PHE A 339 2.61 -7.39 9.70
N GLY A 340 3.59 -8.06 10.32
CA GLY A 340 3.33 -9.27 11.10
C GLY A 340 2.33 -9.02 12.22
N VAL A 341 2.50 -7.91 12.96
CA VAL A 341 1.56 -7.52 14.02
C VAL A 341 0.22 -7.05 13.45
N GLY A 342 0.19 -6.30 12.34
CA GLY A 342 -1.05 -5.86 11.69
C GLY A 342 -1.91 -7.03 11.22
N ILE A 343 -1.31 -8.03 10.55
CA ILE A 343 -2.01 -9.25 10.14
C ILE A 343 -2.53 -10.03 11.37
N SER A 344 -1.72 -10.07 12.44
CA SER A 344 -2.12 -10.70 13.71
C SER A 344 -3.29 -9.98 14.36
N LEU A 345 -3.28 -8.64 14.39
CA LEU A 345 -4.35 -7.79 14.91
C LEU A 345 -5.67 -8.10 14.20
N GLY A 346 -5.67 -8.10 12.86
CA GLY A 346 -6.90 -8.39 12.10
C GLY A 346 -7.36 -9.84 12.22
N SER A 347 -6.44 -10.81 12.31
CA SER A 347 -6.80 -12.22 12.55
C SER A 347 -7.41 -12.41 13.95
N ALA A 348 -6.92 -11.65 14.94
CA ALA A 348 -7.45 -11.65 16.29
C ALA A 348 -8.87 -11.05 16.36
N ILE A 349 -9.20 -10.05 15.53
CA ILE A 349 -10.57 -9.49 15.45
C ILE A 349 -11.59 -10.58 15.10
N LEU A 350 -11.29 -11.43 14.12
CA LEU A 350 -12.21 -12.52 13.76
C LEU A 350 -12.25 -13.64 14.80
N SER A 351 -11.09 -14.14 15.23
CA SER A 351 -11.04 -15.26 16.17
C SER A 351 -11.59 -14.94 17.57
N THR A 352 -11.73 -13.65 17.91
CA THR A 352 -12.37 -13.19 19.14
C THR A 352 -13.85 -12.83 18.97
N LYS A 353 -14.46 -13.04 17.80
CA LYS A 353 -15.83 -12.63 17.43
C LYS A 353 -16.07 -11.12 17.43
N ALA A 354 -15.01 -10.31 17.52
CA ALA A 354 -15.13 -8.85 17.42
C ALA A 354 -15.55 -8.39 16.02
N GLY A 355 -15.08 -9.08 14.98
CA GLY A 355 -15.42 -8.76 13.59
C GLY A 355 -16.91 -8.96 13.30
N GLU A 356 -17.46 -10.12 13.68
CA GLU A 356 -18.88 -10.45 13.58
C GLU A 356 -19.75 -9.39 14.27
N TRP A 357 -19.39 -9.00 15.49
CA TRP A 357 -20.12 -7.96 16.21
C TRP A 357 -20.07 -6.59 15.51
N ILE A 358 -18.89 -6.15 15.04
CA ILE A 358 -18.80 -4.89 14.26
C ILE A 358 -19.65 -4.97 13.00
N ALA A 359 -19.62 -6.12 12.31
CA ALA A 359 -20.38 -6.33 11.09
C ALA A 359 -21.87 -6.15 11.36
N HIS A 360 -22.44 -6.83 12.36
CA HIS A 360 -23.84 -6.67 12.72
C HIS A 360 -24.19 -5.22 13.05
N VAL A 361 -23.40 -4.55 13.89
CA VAL A 361 -23.63 -3.14 14.24
C VAL A 361 -23.64 -2.23 13.01
N ILE A 362 -22.66 -2.38 12.11
CA ILE A 362 -22.58 -1.53 10.90
C ILE A 362 -23.69 -1.87 9.92
N VAL A 363 -23.91 -3.15 9.63
CA VAL A 363 -24.87 -3.60 8.62
C VAL A 363 -26.30 -3.27 9.06
N GLU A 364 -26.62 -3.42 10.34
CA GLU A 364 -27.93 -3.06 10.89
C GLU A 364 -28.13 -1.53 10.90
N TYR A 365 -27.19 -0.77 11.48
CA TYR A 365 -27.35 0.68 11.66
C TYR A 365 -27.39 1.44 10.33
N PHE A 366 -26.65 0.98 9.32
CA PHE A 366 -26.63 1.57 7.98
C PHE A 366 -27.60 0.89 7.00
N GLY A 367 -28.41 -0.09 7.45
CA GLY A 367 -29.39 -0.78 6.61
C GLY A 367 -28.77 -1.49 5.41
N LEU A 368 -27.59 -2.10 5.57
CA LEU A 368 -26.83 -2.69 4.47
C LEU A 368 -27.33 -4.09 4.05
N TYR A 369 -28.19 -4.74 4.84
CA TYR A 369 -28.74 -6.05 4.49
C TYR A 369 -29.54 -6.02 3.17
N ASP A 370 -30.25 -4.92 2.91
CA ASP A 370 -31.06 -4.73 1.70
C ASP A 370 -30.36 -3.84 0.66
N ALA A 371 -29.11 -3.44 0.92
CA ALA A 371 -28.38 -2.55 0.03
C ALA A 371 -27.79 -3.29 -1.17
N THR A 372 -27.69 -2.60 -2.31
CA THR A 372 -26.97 -3.15 -3.47
C THR A 372 -25.47 -3.25 -3.19
N ALA A 373 -24.79 -4.25 -3.78
CA ALA A 373 -23.33 -4.39 -3.70
C ALA A 373 -22.58 -3.11 -4.06
N THR A 374 -23.07 -2.39 -5.08
CA THR A 374 -22.53 -1.09 -5.50
C THR A 374 -22.65 -0.02 -4.42
N PHE A 375 -23.78 0.05 -3.71
CA PHE A 375 -23.98 0.99 -2.62
C PHE A 375 -23.05 0.70 -1.44
N ILE A 376 -22.87 -0.58 -1.10
CA ILE A 376 -21.94 -1.01 -0.07
C ILE A 376 -20.50 -0.58 -0.43
N ILE A 377 -20.04 -0.88 -1.66
CA ILE A 377 -18.73 -0.41 -2.14
C ILE A 377 -18.64 1.12 -2.09
N ALA A 378 -19.67 1.84 -2.53
CA ALA A 378 -19.67 3.30 -2.56
C ALA A 378 -19.45 3.91 -1.17
N ILE A 379 -20.23 3.48 -0.17
CA ILE A 379 -20.11 3.98 1.20
C ILE A 379 -18.78 3.59 1.82
N LEU A 380 -18.37 2.33 1.70
CA LEU A 380 -17.12 1.86 2.28
C LEU A 380 -15.91 2.52 1.62
N ALA A 381 -15.90 2.68 0.29
CA ALA A 381 -14.85 3.38 -0.42
C ALA A 381 -14.79 4.86 -0.03
N LEU A 382 -15.94 5.55 0.07
CA LEU A 382 -15.99 6.93 0.53
C LEU A 382 -15.45 7.07 1.96
N PHE A 383 -15.86 6.18 2.86
CA PHE A 383 -15.34 6.12 4.22
C PHE A 383 -13.83 5.93 4.24
N LEU A 384 -13.31 4.96 3.48
CA LEU A 384 -11.88 4.68 3.36
C LEU A 384 -11.08 5.89 2.85
N ILE A 385 -11.60 6.62 1.86
CA ILE A 385 -11.00 7.87 1.35
C ILE A 385 -10.91 8.92 2.47
N LEU A 386 -11.99 9.11 3.21
CA LEU A 386 -12.07 10.12 4.27
C LEU A 386 -11.14 9.79 5.44
N ILE A 387 -11.13 8.54 5.91
CA ILE A 387 -10.25 8.14 7.01
C ILE A 387 -8.78 8.15 6.60
N HIS A 388 -8.45 7.88 5.32
CA HIS A 388 -7.08 7.95 4.82
C HIS A 388 -6.47 9.34 4.99
N LEU A 389 -7.26 10.42 4.96
CA LEU A 389 -6.77 11.77 5.25
C LEU A 389 -6.09 11.87 6.62
N GLY A 390 -6.56 11.07 7.60
CA GLY A 390 -5.99 10.99 8.95
C GLY A 390 -4.83 10.01 9.09
N PHE A 391 -4.56 9.17 8.09
CA PHE A 391 -3.47 8.21 8.10
C PHE A 391 -2.29 8.71 7.25
N ALA A 392 -1.08 8.58 7.80
CA ALA A 392 0.15 8.87 7.08
C ALA A 392 0.73 7.64 6.33
N SER A 393 0.11 6.47 6.51
CA SER A 393 0.56 5.20 5.96
C SER A 393 -0.65 4.40 5.47
N ALA A 394 -0.74 4.22 4.15
CA ALA A 394 -1.72 3.34 3.52
C ALA A 394 -1.60 1.88 4.03
N THR A 395 -0.40 1.47 4.44
CA THR A 395 -0.20 0.17 5.09
C THR A 395 -0.92 0.10 6.43
N ALA A 396 -0.74 1.11 7.30
CA ALA A 396 -1.40 1.14 8.60
C ALA A 396 -2.93 1.20 8.44
N LEU A 397 -3.40 1.94 7.42
CA LEU A 397 -4.82 1.97 7.07
C LEU A 397 -5.33 0.60 6.63
N SER A 398 -4.60 -0.12 5.75
CA SER A 398 -4.95 -1.48 5.33
C SER A 398 -4.99 -2.45 6.52
N SER A 399 -3.98 -2.40 7.39
CA SER A 399 -3.91 -3.20 8.62
C SER A 399 -5.10 -2.99 9.55
N ALA A 400 -5.60 -1.76 9.65
CA ALA A 400 -6.72 -1.42 10.52
C ALA A 400 -8.07 -1.77 9.88
N MET A 401 -8.26 -1.42 8.60
CA MET A 401 -9.59 -1.35 7.99
C MET A 401 -9.97 -2.57 7.16
N ILE A 402 -9.03 -3.27 6.51
CA ILE A 402 -9.37 -4.44 5.68
C ILE A 402 -10.08 -5.55 6.47
N PRO A 403 -9.65 -5.92 7.70
CA PRO A 403 -10.39 -6.89 8.52
C PRO A 403 -11.83 -6.46 8.82
N ILE A 404 -12.05 -5.15 9.01
CA ILE A 404 -13.38 -4.59 9.25
C ILE A 404 -14.20 -4.68 7.96
N CYS A 405 -13.64 -4.29 6.82
CA CYS A 405 -14.29 -4.42 5.51
C CYS A 405 -14.67 -5.88 5.22
N ILE A 406 -13.78 -6.84 5.49
CA ILE A 406 -14.07 -8.27 5.36
C ILE A 406 -15.27 -8.64 6.24
N SER A 407 -15.25 -8.25 7.51
CA SER A 407 -16.32 -8.58 8.46
C SER A 407 -17.66 -8.01 8.01
N VAL A 408 -17.70 -6.73 7.63
CA VAL A 408 -18.93 -6.05 7.15
C VAL A 408 -19.46 -6.71 5.87
N LEU A 409 -18.58 -7.06 4.93
CA LEU A 409 -18.98 -7.72 3.68
C LEU A 409 -19.48 -9.15 3.92
N GLN A 410 -18.89 -9.89 4.86
CA GLN A 410 -19.38 -11.20 5.27
C GLN A 410 -20.78 -11.10 5.89
N GLY A 411 -21.01 -10.17 6.82
CA GLY A 411 -22.33 -9.95 7.40
C GLY A 411 -23.38 -9.52 6.37
N ALA A 412 -23.01 -8.63 5.43
CA ALA A 412 -23.90 -8.25 4.34
C ALA A 412 -24.19 -9.41 3.35
N SER A 413 -23.29 -10.38 3.23
CA SER A 413 -23.45 -11.54 2.34
C SER A 413 -24.41 -12.61 2.88
N GLU A 414 -24.88 -12.49 4.11
CA GLU A 414 -25.84 -13.45 4.70
C GLU A 414 -27.19 -13.45 3.95
N ASN A 415 -27.62 -12.29 3.45
CA ASN A 415 -28.90 -12.11 2.76
C ASN A 415 -28.76 -11.81 1.26
N MET A 416 -27.53 -11.75 0.73
CA MET A 416 -27.24 -11.42 -0.67
C MET A 416 -26.00 -12.18 -1.17
N THR A 417 -26.05 -12.65 -2.42
CA THR A 417 -24.86 -13.20 -3.07
C THR A 417 -23.86 -12.09 -3.36
N LEU A 418 -22.78 -12.04 -2.58
CA LEU A 418 -21.66 -11.12 -2.76
C LEU A 418 -20.36 -11.90 -2.96
N ASN A 419 -19.52 -11.44 -3.89
CA ASN A 419 -18.13 -11.89 -3.91
C ASN A 419 -17.30 -11.08 -2.92
N VAL A 420 -17.26 -11.55 -1.66
CA VAL A 420 -16.52 -10.89 -0.58
C VAL A 420 -15.04 -10.67 -0.93
N VAL A 421 -14.38 -11.66 -1.54
CA VAL A 421 -12.95 -11.55 -1.92
C VAL A 421 -12.74 -10.40 -2.92
N GLY A 422 -13.54 -10.37 -3.99
CA GLY A 422 -13.44 -9.35 -5.03
C GLY A 422 -13.78 -7.95 -4.51
N MET A 423 -14.82 -7.82 -3.68
CA MET A 423 -15.17 -6.53 -3.08
C MET A 423 -14.09 -6.01 -2.12
N VAL A 424 -13.44 -6.89 -1.36
CA VAL A 424 -12.29 -6.51 -0.51
C VAL A 424 -11.10 -6.06 -1.36
N MET A 425 -10.83 -6.69 -2.50
CA MET A 425 -9.80 -6.21 -3.44
C MET A 425 -10.12 -4.77 -3.91
N ILE A 426 -11.37 -4.50 -4.28
CA ILE A 426 -11.82 -3.16 -4.73
C ILE A 426 -11.63 -2.11 -3.62
N LEU A 427 -12.00 -2.45 -2.38
CA LEU A 427 -11.80 -1.57 -1.22
C LEU A 427 -10.31 -1.35 -0.92
N GLN A 428 -9.48 -2.37 -1.08
CA GLN A 428 -8.02 -2.23 -0.96
C GLN A 428 -7.43 -1.30 -2.04
N TYR A 429 -7.98 -1.29 -3.25
CA TYR A 429 -7.55 -0.33 -4.28
C TYR A 429 -7.79 1.11 -3.83
N THR A 430 -8.90 1.35 -3.12
CA THR A 430 -9.25 2.66 -2.57
C THR A 430 -8.28 3.11 -1.47
N ILE A 431 -7.79 2.18 -0.64
CA ILE A 431 -6.74 2.46 0.37
C ILE A 431 -5.45 2.98 -0.27
N CYS A 432 -5.19 2.70 -1.55
CA CYS A 432 -4.01 3.23 -2.23
C CYS A 432 -4.12 4.71 -2.62
N PHE A 433 -5.28 5.37 -2.40
CA PHE A 433 -5.52 6.76 -2.79
C PHE A 433 -4.83 7.77 -1.87
N GLY A 434 -3.50 7.72 -1.81
CA GLY A 434 -2.67 8.72 -1.13
C GLY A 434 -2.51 9.99 -1.96
N PHE A 435 -3.58 10.54 -2.54
CA PHE A 435 -3.48 11.61 -3.54
C PHE A 435 -3.58 13.04 -2.98
N ILE A 436 -4.19 13.23 -1.80
CA ILE A 436 -4.64 14.56 -1.34
C ILE A 436 -3.59 15.29 -0.52
N LEU A 437 -2.92 14.63 0.43
CA LEU A 437 -1.90 15.26 1.28
C LEU A 437 -0.53 14.61 1.07
N PRO A 438 0.57 15.39 1.06
CA PRO A 438 1.92 14.82 1.01
C PRO A 438 2.19 13.88 2.18
N VAL A 439 1.60 14.13 3.35
CA VAL A 439 1.80 13.30 4.53
C VAL A 439 1.08 11.95 4.45
N ASN A 440 0.13 11.73 3.53
CA ASN A 440 -0.62 10.46 3.46
C ASN A 440 0.25 9.27 3.05
N ALA A 441 1.42 9.50 2.45
CA ALA A 441 2.33 8.44 2.13
C ALA A 441 3.80 8.91 2.10
N PRO A 442 4.77 8.08 2.54
CA PRO A 442 6.18 8.46 2.57
C PRO A 442 6.74 8.86 1.20
N GLN A 443 6.29 8.24 0.11
CA GLN A 443 6.71 8.61 -1.24
C GLN A 443 6.31 10.04 -1.63
N ASN A 444 5.15 10.50 -1.18
CA ASN A 444 4.72 11.87 -1.43
C ASN A 444 5.57 12.86 -0.64
N MET A 445 5.98 12.50 0.59
CA MET A 445 6.91 13.30 1.38
C MET A 445 8.29 13.40 0.74
N ILE A 446 8.77 12.35 0.07
CA ILE A 446 10.03 12.41 -0.69
C ILE A 446 9.92 13.46 -1.80
N ALA A 447 8.85 13.44 -2.59
CA ALA A 447 8.61 14.46 -3.61
C ALA A 447 8.45 15.87 -3.00
N TYR A 448 7.70 16.00 -1.90
CA TYR A 448 7.49 17.29 -1.22
C TYR A 448 8.76 17.85 -0.58
N SER A 449 9.67 17.00 -0.10
CA SER A 449 10.96 17.41 0.48
C SER A 449 11.87 18.12 -0.53
N THR A 450 11.54 18.05 -1.81
CA THR A 450 12.22 18.83 -2.84
C THR A 450 11.83 20.31 -2.81
N ASP A 451 10.85 20.77 -2.05
CA ASP A 451 10.44 22.19 -2.00
C ASP A 451 10.13 22.79 -3.40
N THR A 452 9.67 21.96 -4.34
CA THR A 452 9.25 22.41 -5.68
C THR A 452 7.77 22.77 -5.77
N PHE A 453 6.95 22.32 -4.83
CA PHE A 453 5.51 22.59 -4.76
C PHE A 453 5.05 22.78 -3.32
N GLU A 454 3.97 23.53 -3.13
CA GLU A 454 3.34 23.73 -1.83
C GLU A 454 2.28 22.65 -1.57
N VAL A 455 1.92 22.43 -0.30
CA VAL A 455 0.84 21.48 0.06
C VAL A 455 -0.46 21.81 -0.68
N LYS A 456 -0.73 23.10 -0.93
CA LYS A 456 -1.90 23.56 -1.68
C LYS A 456 -1.91 23.06 -3.12
N ASP A 457 -0.75 22.95 -3.76
CA ASP A 457 -0.64 22.43 -5.14
C ASP A 457 -0.94 20.94 -5.19
N PHE A 458 -0.45 20.19 -4.20
CA PHE A 458 -0.73 18.77 -4.06
C PHE A 458 -2.23 18.52 -3.80
N ILE A 459 -2.87 19.30 -2.91
CA ILE A 459 -4.31 19.23 -2.66
C ILE A 459 -5.11 19.59 -3.93
N LYS A 460 -4.69 20.65 -4.64
CA LYS A 460 -5.36 21.15 -5.84
C LYS A 460 -5.45 20.08 -6.93
N THR A 461 -4.44 19.25 -7.09
CA THR A 461 -4.41 18.13 -8.04
C THR A 461 -5.01 16.85 -7.45
N GLY A 462 -4.79 16.62 -6.15
CA GLY A 462 -5.21 15.43 -5.43
C GLY A 462 -6.70 15.28 -5.23
N ILE A 463 -7.43 16.36 -4.93
CA ILE A 463 -8.89 16.29 -4.74
C ILE A 463 -9.58 15.88 -6.05
N PRO A 464 -9.38 16.55 -7.20
CA PRO A 464 -9.97 16.12 -8.46
C PRO A 464 -9.58 14.70 -8.85
N LEU A 465 -8.31 14.33 -8.66
CA LEU A 465 -7.83 12.97 -8.94
C LEU A 465 -8.56 11.93 -8.08
N THR A 466 -8.79 12.21 -6.80
CA THR A 466 -9.52 11.32 -5.89
C THR A 466 -11.00 11.19 -6.27
N ILE A 467 -11.63 12.30 -6.70
CA ILE A 467 -13.02 12.26 -7.19
C ILE A 467 -13.11 11.37 -8.43
N PHE A 468 -12.22 11.55 -9.41
CA PHE A 468 -12.18 10.69 -10.60
C PHE A 468 -11.88 9.23 -10.23
N ALA A 469 -10.98 8.99 -9.29
CA ALA A 469 -10.68 7.65 -8.79
C ALA A 469 -11.93 6.99 -8.20
N TYR A 470 -12.64 7.69 -7.30
CA TYR A 470 -13.88 7.21 -6.72
C TYR A 470 -14.96 6.92 -7.77
N LEU A 471 -15.17 7.83 -8.73
CA LEU A 471 -16.11 7.60 -9.83
C LEU A 471 -15.70 6.41 -10.71
N THR A 472 -14.40 6.20 -10.91
CA THR A 472 -13.87 5.04 -11.66
C THR A 472 -14.09 3.74 -10.89
N ILE A 473 -13.92 3.73 -9.55
CA ILE A 473 -14.30 2.58 -8.71
C ILE A 473 -15.77 2.22 -8.94
N LEU A 474 -16.69 3.21 -8.87
CA LEU A 474 -18.12 2.96 -9.06
C LEU A 474 -18.42 2.48 -10.48
N LEU A 475 -17.79 3.07 -11.50
CA LEU A 475 -17.95 2.67 -12.89
C LEU A 475 -17.53 1.21 -13.10
N LEU A 476 -16.32 0.84 -12.66
CA LEU A 476 -15.79 -0.50 -12.84
C LEU A 476 -16.55 -1.54 -12.00
N THR A 477 -17.03 -1.17 -10.82
CA THR A 477 -17.91 -2.01 -9.98
C THR A 477 -19.17 -2.42 -10.73
N ASN A 478 -19.78 -1.49 -11.47
CA ASN A 478 -21.00 -1.78 -12.23
C ASN A 478 -20.75 -2.38 -13.63
N THR A 479 -19.49 -2.47 -14.07
CA THR A 479 -19.12 -2.93 -15.42
C THR A 479 -18.06 -4.03 -15.35
N TYR A 480 -16.79 -3.68 -15.51
CA TYR A 480 -15.67 -4.60 -15.66
C TYR A 480 -15.54 -5.62 -14.52
N TRP A 481 -15.62 -5.17 -13.26
CA TRP A 481 -15.50 -6.06 -12.11
C TRP A 481 -16.71 -6.94 -11.91
N LYS A 482 -17.90 -6.49 -12.32
CA LYS A 482 -19.09 -7.35 -12.40
C LYS A 482 -18.91 -8.44 -13.46
N TRP A 483 -18.32 -8.12 -14.62
CA TRP A 483 -18.03 -9.12 -15.67
C TRP A 483 -16.98 -10.14 -15.24
N LEU A 484 -16.00 -9.73 -14.42
CA LEU A 484 -15.02 -10.62 -13.81
C LEU A 484 -15.58 -11.42 -12.62
N GLY A 485 -16.83 -11.20 -12.22
CA GLY A 485 -17.44 -11.87 -11.06
C GLY A 485 -16.85 -11.44 -9.71
N LEU A 486 -16.28 -10.23 -9.62
CA LEU A 486 -15.66 -9.71 -8.38
C LEU A 486 -16.64 -8.97 -7.46
N VAL A 487 -17.92 -8.86 -7.85
CA VAL A 487 -18.94 -8.10 -7.11
C VAL A 487 -20.10 -8.99 -6.67
N LEU A 488 -20.67 -9.75 -7.60
CA LEU A 488 -21.76 -10.72 -7.36
C LEU A 488 -21.30 -12.12 -7.75
#